data_AF-A0AAD8GC51-F1
#
_entry.id   AF-A0AAD8GC51-F1
#
_cell.length_a   1.000
_cell.length_b   1.000
_cell.length_c   1.000
_cell.angle_alpha   90.00
_cell.angle_beta   90.00
_cell.angle_gamma   90.00
#
_symmetry.space_group_name_H-M   'P 1'
#
loop_
_entity.id
_entity.type
_entity.pdbx_description
1 polymer ?
#
loop_
_entity_poly.entity_id
_entity_poly.type
_entity_poly.pdbx_seq_one_letter_code
_entity_poly.pdbx_strand_id
1 'polypeptide(L)'
;METSICDISEELNRQLEDIINTYGSGASSEQESTNKEPEDDDKGESDDTNGEQPVTSDASVAKEAVTGKEQKLEKKILKGLGKEATLLMQSLNKLNTPEEKLEVLFKKYAELLEEHRSEQKQLKVLQKKQALIMKEKDHLQSEHSRAILARSKLESLCRELQRHNKTLKEKTLQRSREDEEKRKEITTHFQNTLTDIQSQIEQHSDRNNKLCQENSDLAEKLKGIIDQYEQREEHLNKIFKHRDLQQQLVDAKLEQANVMLKEAEECHQREKEYLLTQAAEWKLQSKILKEQDTLMQAQLTLYTEKFEEFQGTMTKSNEVFANFKQEMDRMSKKMKTLEKETTVWRTRFESCNKALLDVIEEKVVQDKEFECFQLKIQRLEKLCRALQDERTVLYKKISEIRATREEKKKEEEDSEDQSAKEVKQFPLPQLPCIQDPMAAFTISHIIDEEEEGSSEASQVAEVDSLPTPQPGPAAPVNSESPAGPTSDKPSATQENTQEQTDRDMEAVD
;
A
#
# COMPACT_ATOMS: atom_id res chain seq x y z
N MET A 1 38.31 -10.94 49.81
CA MET A 1 37.59 -11.64 50.90
C MET A 1 37.25 -13.01 50.36
N GLU A 2 37.76 -14.07 50.97
CA GLU A 2 37.38 -15.44 50.61
C GLU A 2 36.04 -15.74 51.26
N THR A 3 34.99 -15.89 50.46
CA THR A 3 33.67 -16.30 50.94
C THR A 3 33.72 -17.80 51.22
N SER A 4 33.77 -18.16 52.51
CA SER A 4 33.74 -19.55 52.96
C SER A 4 32.56 -20.28 52.36
N ILE A 5 32.84 -21.30 51.53
CA ILE A 5 31.84 -22.27 51.08
C ILE A 5 31.57 -23.17 52.29
N CYS A 6 30.45 -22.98 52.98
CA CYS A 6 30.00 -23.94 53.99
C CYS A 6 29.78 -25.29 53.30
N ASP A 7 30.36 -26.35 53.86
CA ASP A 7 30.23 -27.68 53.27
C ASP A 7 28.80 -28.18 53.44
N ILE A 8 28.13 -28.44 52.31
CA ILE A 8 26.74 -28.90 52.27
C ILE A 8 26.62 -30.26 52.99
N SER A 9 27.71 -31.04 53.08
CA SER A 9 27.74 -32.28 53.84
C SER A 9 27.66 -32.08 55.36
N GLU A 10 28.12 -30.94 55.90
CA GLU A 10 28.00 -30.65 57.35
C GLU A 10 26.58 -30.21 57.71
N GLU A 11 25.95 -29.40 56.86
CA GLU A 11 24.54 -28.99 57.03
C GLU A 11 23.60 -30.21 56.95
N LEU A 12 23.83 -31.11 55.99
CA LEU A 12 23.04 -32.34 55.83
C LEU A 12 23.23 -33.31 57.00
N ASN A 13 24.46 -33.48 57.50
CA ASN A 13 24.71 -34.28 58.71
C ASN A 13 24.01 -33.70 59.94
N ARG A 14 24.05 -32.37 60.14
CA ARG A 14 23.38 -31.75 61.30
C ARG A 14 21.86 -31.91 61.24
N GLN A 15 21.25 -31.85 60.06
CA GLN A 15 19.82 -32.12 59.87
C GLN A 15 19.46 -33.59 60.13
N LEU A 16 20.33 -34.54 59.78
CA LEU A 16 20.15 -35.96 60.14
C LEU A 16 20.26 -36.18 61.66
N GLU A 17 21.22 -35.53 62.31
CA GLU A 17 21.40 -35.57 63.78
C GLU A 17 20.16 -35.03 64.51
N ASP A 18 19.59 -33.89 64.06
CA ASP A 18 18.36 -33.31 64.63
C ASP A 18 17.14 -34.22 64.43
N ILE A 19 17.00 -34.89 63.28
CA ILE A 19 15.91 -35.86 63.04
C ILE A 19 16.04 -37.08 63.96
N ILE A 20 17.26 -37.61 64.14
CA ILE A 20 17.54 -38.74 65.04
C ILE A 20 17.26 -38.35 66.50
N ASN A 21 17.64 -37.16 66.93
CA ASN A 21 17.34 -36.67 68.29
C ASN A 21 15.85 -36.41 68.52
N THR A 22 15.12 -35.94 67.50
CA THR A 22 13.68 -35.62 67.61
C THR A 22 12.80 -36.87 67.66
N TYR A 23 13.18 -37.95 66.96
CA TYR A 23 12.33 -39.15 66.81
C TYR A 23 12.93 -40.46 67.38
N GLY A 24 14.21 -40.48 67.74
CA GLY A 24 14.89 -41.69 68.26
C GLY A 24 14.75 -41.93 69.77
N SER A 25 14.36 -40.92 70.55
CA SER A 25 14.28 -41.01 72.02
C SER A 25 12.95 -41.63 72.50
N GLY A 26 12.76 -42.92 72.20
CA GLY A 26 11.47 -43.61 72.37
C GLY A 26 11.48 -44.97 73.07
N ALA A 27 12.63 -45.47 73.56
CA ALA A 27 12.72 -46.82 74.12
C ALA A 27 13.84 -47.05 75.16
N SER A 28 13.75 -46.41 76.35
CA SER A 28 14.21 -47.00 77.63
C SER A 28 13.99 -46.06 78.83
N SER A 29 13.02 -46.37 79.67
CA SER A 29 13.06 -46.05 81.11
C SER A 29 12.05 -46.90 81.88
N GLU A 30 12.53 -47.80 82.73
CA GLU A 30 11.69 -48.52 83.70
C GLU A 30 11.75 -47.78 85.04
N GLN A 31 10.62 -47.37 85.63
CA GLN A 31 10.47 -47.43 87.09
C GLN A 31 9.02 -47.36 87.59
N GLU A 32 8.73 -48.29 88.50
CA GLU A 32 7.78 -48.28 89.63
C GLU A 32 6.58 -47.30 89.66
N SER A 33 5.37 -47.88 89.82
CA SER A 33 4.28 -47.28 90.59
C SER A 33 3.31 -48.34 91.12
N THR A 34 2.88 -48.19 92.38
CA THR A 34 1.97 -49.10 93.08
C THR A 34 0.62 -48.44 93.37
N ASN A 35 -0.53 -49.08 93.11
CA ASN A 35 -1.68 -49.06 94.04
C ASN A 35 -2.84 -50.03 93.70
N LYS A 36 -3.84 -50.02 94.58
CA LYS A 36 -4.94 -50.99 94.78
C LYS A 36 -6.20 -50.75 93.93
N GLU A 37 -6.92 -51.86 93.70
CA GLU A 37 -8.37 -52.13 93.94
C GLU A 37 -9.26 -51.07 94.63
N PRO A 38 -10.62 -51.19 94.59
CA PRO A 38 -11.51 -51.99 93.70
C PRO A 38 -12.81 -51.26 93.24
N GLU A 39 -13.68 -51.93 92.45
CA GLU A 39 -15.10 -52.29 92.76
C GLU A 39 -15.92 -52.69 91.50
N ASP A 40 -16.75 -53.74 91.64
CA ASP A 40 -18.04 -54.18 91.01
C ASP A 40 -18.52 -53.66 89.60
N ASP A 41 -19.43 -54.34 88.86
CA ASP A 41 -20.46 -55.33 89.22
C ASP A 41 -20.93 -56.24 88.04
N ASP A 42 -21.63 -57.33 88.40
CA ASP A 42 -22.77 -58.02 87.73
C ASP A 42 -22.66 -58.90 86.44
N LYS A 43 -23.28 -60.11 86.52
CA LYS A 43 -23.78 -61.11 85.50
C LYS A 43 -22.91 -61.44 84.25
N GLY A 44 -22.77 -62.69 83.77
CA GLY A 44 -23.40 -64.02 84.05
C GLY A 44 -23.03 -65.00 82.89
N GLU A 45 -23.54 -66.23 82.69
CA GLU A 45 -24.38 -67.17 83.46
C GLU A 45 -24.41 -68.57 82.75
N SER A 46 -24.47 -69.71 83.47
CA SER A 46 -24.65 -71.12 82.99
C SER A 46 -23.51 -71.78 82.15
N ASP A 47 -23.29 -73.11 82.08
CA ASP A 47 -23.85 -74.29 82.79
C ASP A 47 -22.87 -75.52 82.79
N ASP A 48 -23.10 -76.50 83.69
CA ASP A 48 -22.73 -77.95 83.70
C ASP A 48 -21.29 -78.47 83.33
N THR A 49 -20.78 -79.66 83.74
CA THR A 49 -21.30 -80.80 84.54
C THR A 49 -20.19 -81.52 85.36
N ASN A 50 -20.55 -82.04 86.55
CA ASN A 50 -20.15 -83.26 87.32
C ASN A 50 -18.84 -84.09 87.04
N GLY A 51 -18.25 -84.76 88.08
CA GLY A 51 -17.02 -85.59 87.93
C GLY A 51 -16.47 -86.52 89.06
N GLU A 52 -17.20 -86.81 90.15
CA GLU A 52 -16.93 -87.91 91.14
C GLU A 52 -15.61 -87.97 91.99
N GLN A 53 -15.52 -88.99 92.88
CA GLN A 53 -14.66 -89.09 94.08
C GLN A 53 -14.17 -90.56 94.33
N PRO A 54 -13.99 -91.10 95.56
CA PRO A 54 -12.84 -91.02 96.49
C PRO A 54 -12.13 -92.38 96.77
N VAL A 55 -11.01 -92.39 97.54
CA VAL A 55 -10.63 -93.58 98.35
C VAL A 55 -9.90 -93.26 99.68
N THR A 56 -10.66 -93.44 100.77
CA THR A 56 -10.30 -94.12 102.05
C THR A 56 -8.95 -93.91 102.76
N SER A 57 -9.05 -93.51 104.02
CA SER A 57 -8.07 -93.72 105.11
C SER A 57 -8.52 -94.83 106.07
N ASP A 58 -7.61 -95.65 106.60
CA ASP A 58 -7.80 -96.36 107.88
C ASP A 58 -6.46 -96.77 108.52
N ALA A 59 -6.43 -96.87 109.85
CA ALA A 59 -5.61 -97.73 110.72
C ALA A 59 -5.56 -97.14 112.15
N SER A 60 -6.49 -97.54 113.04
CA SER A 60 -6.45 -97.09 114.45
C SER A 60 -6.66 -98.22 115.48
N VAL A 61 -5.86 -98.14 116.55
CA VAL A 61 -6.01 -98.73 117.90
C VAL A 61 -6.64 -100.15 118.03
N ALA A 62 -5.80 -101.14 118.34
CA ALA A 62 -6.22 -102.35 119.06
C ALA A 62 -5.77 -102.26 120.53
N LYS A 63 -6.73 -102.29 121.46
CA LYS A 63 -6.57 -101.98 122.90
C LYS A 63 -6.74 -103.24 123.77
N GLU A 64 -6.31 -103.15 125.03
CA GLU A 64 -6.90 -103.84 126.21
C GLU A 64 -7.29 -105.34 126.08
N ALA A 65 -6.33 -106.25 126.33
CA ALA A 65 -6.60 -107.71 126.40
C ALA A 65 -5.81 -108.48 127.49
N VAL A 66 -5.31 -107.80 128.53
CA VAL A 66 -4.33 -108.37 129.49
C VAL A 66 -5.00 -108.99 130.73
N THR A 67 -5.92 -108.27 131.38
CA THR A 67 -6.46 -108.59 132.71
C THR A 67 -7.19 -109.94 132.80
N GLY A 68 -7.82 -110.41 131.73
CA GLY A 68 -8.62 -111.64 131.71
C GLY A 68 -7.82 -112.96 131.74
N LYS A 69 -6.50 -112.93 131.55
CA LYS A 69 -5.66 -114.15 131.49
C LYS A 69 -5.09 -114.56 132.85
N GLU A 70 -4.86 -113.60 133.73
CA GLU A 70 -4.15 -113.77 135.00
C GLU A 70 -4.94 -114.63 136.00
N GLN A 71 -6.20 -114.28 136.28
CA GLN A 71 -7.11 -115.07 137.13
C GLN A 71 -7.34 -116.51 136.62
N LYS A 72 -7.16 -116.76 135.32
CA LYS A 72 -7.29 -118.09 134.70
C LYS A 72 -6.00 -118.91 134.80
N LEU A 73 -4.85 -118.25 134.98
CA LEU A 73 -3.58 -118.87 135.35
C LEU A 73 -3.53 -119.20 136.84
N GLU A 74 -3.94 -118.30 137.73
CA GLU A 74 -4.03 -118.56 139.18
C GLU A 74 -4.89 -119.80 139.48
N LYS A 75 -6.10 -119.87 138.92
CA LYS A 75 -6.99 -121.04 139.06
C LYS A 75 -6.41 -122.34 138.47
N LYS A 76 -5.43 -122.26 137.57
CA LYS A 76 -4.66 -123.40 137.07
C LYS A 76 -3.55 -123.80 138.04
N ILE A 77 -2.77 -122.84 138.53
CA ILE A 77 -1.65 -123.04 139.48
C ILE A 77 -2.18 -123.66 140.79
N LEU A 78 -3.24 -123.10 141.37
CA LEU A 78 -3.86 -123.60 142.60
C LEU A 78 -4.36 -125.06 142.45
N LYS A 79 -4.88 -125.41 141.27
CA LYS A 79 -5.32 -126.78 140.93
C LYS A 79 -4.17 -127.72 140.54
N GLY A 80 -2.99 -127.17 140.23
CA GLY A 80 -1.72 -127.89 140.10
C GLY A 80 -1.18 -128.30 141.48
N LEU A 81 -0.92 -127.31 142.35
CA LEU A 81 -0.43 -127.55 143.72
C LEU A 81 -1.31 -128.54 144.49
N GLY A 82 -2.64 -128.46 144.37
CA GLY A 82 -3.54 -129.40 145.03
C GLY A 82 -3.33 -130.87 144.62
N LYS A 83 -2.91 -131.14 143.38
CA LYS A 83 -2.57 -132.51 142.92
C LYS A 83 -1.22 -132.97 143.48
N GLU A 84 -0.21 -132.11 143.44
CA GLU A 84 1.13 -132.44 143.97
C GLU A 84 1.12 -132.62 145.49
N ALA A 85 0.39 -131.77 146.23
CA ALA A 85 0.20 -131.93 147.67
C ALA A 85 -0.48 -133.29 148.01
N THR A 86 -1.43 -133.73 147.18
CA THR A 86 -2.08 -135.05 147.35
C THR A 86 -1.12 -136.20 147.08
N LEU A 87 -0.29 -136.11 146.02
CA LEU A 87 0.74 -137.09 145.71
C LEU A 87 1.83 -137.16 146.79
N LEU A 88 2.27 -136.01 147.30
CA LEU A 88 3.24 -135.91 148.39
C LEU A 88 2.70 -136.55 149.68
N MET A 89 1.44 -136.29 150.03
CA MET A 89 0.78 -136.93 151.17
C MET A 89 0.72 -138.46 151.00
N GLN A 90 0.46 -138.95 149.79
CA GLN A 90 0.47 -140.39 149.49
C GLN A 90 1.88 -141.02 149.52
N SER A 91 2.95 -140.28 149.19
CA SER A 91 4.32 -140.79 149.36
C SER A 91 4.73 -140.83 150.83
N LEU A 92 4.41 -139.79 151.61
CA LEU A 92 4.74 -139.72 153.04
C LEU A 92 3.97 -140.76 153.88
N ASN A 93 2.79 -141.19 153.43
CA ASN A 93 2.02 -142.27 154.09
C ASN A 93 2.54 -143.69 153.82
N LYS A 94 3.51 -143.89 152.92
CA LYS A 94 4.17 -145.21 152.69
C LYS A 94 5.40 -145.45 153.58
N LEU A 95 5.79 -144.44 154.34
CA LEU A 95 6.95 -144.44 155.24
C LEU A 95 6.45 -144.71 156.66
N ASN A 96 7.14 -145.56 157.41
CA ASN A 96 6.66 -146.06 158.71
C ASN A 96 7.29 -145.34 159.92
N THR A 97 8.44 -144.69 159.73
CA THR A 97 9.07 -143.83 160.74
C THR A 97 8.76 -142.35 160.47
N PRO A 98 8.74 -141.47 161.50
CA PRO A 98 8.61 -140.04 161.29
C PRO A 98 9.85 -139.40 160.64
N GLU A 99 11.04 -139.95 160.88
CA GLU A 99 12.32 -139.47 160.33
C GLU A 99 12.36 -139.56 158.79
N GLU A 100 11.97 -140.70 158.21
CA GLU A 100 11.89 -140.88 156.75
C GLU A 100 10.97 -139.83 156.07
N LYS A 101 9.86 -139.48 156.73
CA LYS A 101 8.91 -138.48 156.23
C LYS A 101 9.52 -137.08 156.24
N LEU A 102 10.29 -136.77 157.29
CA LEU A 102 10.98 -135.49 157.42
C LEU A 102 12.06 -135.34 156.34
N GLU A 103 12.84 -136.40 156.06
CA GLU A 103 13.90 -136.38 155.05
C GLU A 103 13.35 -136.23 153.62
N VAL A 104 12.26 -136.93 153.27
CA VAL A 104 11.58 -136.74 151.97
C VAL A 104 11.00 -135.32 151.84
N LEU A 105 10.48 -134.75 152.93
CA LEU A 105 9.99 -133.37 152.94
C LEU A 105 11.13 -132.36 152.73
N PHE A 106 12.25 -132.51 153.45
CA PHE A 106 13.45 -131.68 153.27
C PHE A 106 13.99 -131.78 151.85
N LYS A 107 14.09 -132.98 151.29
CA LYS A 107 14.54 -133.18 149.90
C LYS A 107 13.61 -132.46 148.91
N LYS A 108 12.29 -132.56 149.06
CA LYS A 108 11.34 -131.84 148.21
C LYS A 108 11.44 -130.32 148.36
N TYR A 109 11.67 -129.82 149.57
CA TYR A 109 11.88 -128.39 149.81
C TYR A 109 13.19 -127.88 149.19
N ALA A 110 14.24 -128.70 149.20
CA ALA A 110 15.51 -128.40 148.54
C ALA A 110 15.42 -128.43 147.01
N GLU A 111 14.71 -129.43 146.43
CA GLU A 111 14.40 -129.49 145.00
C GLU A 111 13.66 -128.23 144.54
N LEU A 112 12.61 -127.81 145.27
CA LEU A 112 11.80 -126.62 144.94
C LEU A 112 12.59 -125.31 145.13
N LEU A 113 13.52 -125.25 146.08
CA LEU A 113 14.46 -124.13 146.23
C LEU A 113 15.44 -124.03 145.05
N GLU A 114 15.94 -125.16 144.54
CA GLU A 114 16.85 -125.16 143.39
C GLU A 114 16.10 -124.93 142.07
N GLU A 115 14.85 -125.40 141.95
CA GLU A 115 13.94 -125.07 140.86
C GLU A 115 13.66 -123.56 140.82
N HIS A 116 13.24 -122.93 141.92
CA HIS A 116 13.05 -121.48 142.00
C HIS A 116 14.36 -120.70 141.73
N ARG A 117 15.53 -121.20 142.15
CA ARG A 117 16.83 -120.63 141.75
C ARG A 117 17.08 -120.78 140.25
N SER A 118 16.65 -121.86 139.62
CA SER A 118 16.78 -122.09 138.18
C SER A 118 15.85 -121.17 137.38
N GLU A 119 14.59 -121.04 137.78
CA GLU A 119 13.62 -120.10 137.22
C GLU A 119 14.10 -118.66 137.38
N GLN A 120 14.63 -118.28 138.55
CA GLN A 120 15.14 -116.92 138.76
C GLN A 120 16.41 -116.64 137.93
N LYS A 121 17.25 -117.65 137.64
CA LYS A 121 18.34 -117.54 136.65
C LYS A 121 17.76 -117.35 135.24
N GLN A 122 16.75 -118.15 134.86
CA GLN A 122 16.11 -118.09 133.53
C GLN A 122 15.36 -116.78 133.30
N LEU A 123 14.64 -116.26 134.29
CA LEU A 123 13.98 -114.96 134.27
C LEU A 123 14.99 -113.82 134.05
N LYS A 124 16.14 -113.86 134.75
CA LYS A 124 17.23 -112.88 134.53
C LYS A 124 17.83 -112.98 133.12
N VAL A 125 17.88 -114.16 132.51
CA VAL A 125 18.28 -114.34 131.10
C VAL A 125 17.22 -113.82 130.14
N LEU A 126 15.93 -114.10 130.38
CA LEU A 126 14.82 -113.62 129.57
C LEU A 126 14.67 -112.09 129.64
N GLN A 127 14.83 -111.48 130.82
CA GLN A 127 14.88 -110.01 130.99
C GLN A 127 16.04 -109.38 130.21
N LYS A 128 17.25 -109.99 130.26
CA LYS A 128 18.38 -109.55 129.42
C LYS A 128 18.07 -109.66 127.92
N LYS A 129 17.46 -110.77 127.49
CA LYS A 129 17.05 -110.96 126.09
C LYS A 129 15.98 -109.96 125.65
N GLN A 130 15.00 -109.67 126.50
CA GLN A 130 13.98 -108.65 126.27
C GLN A 130 14.61 -107.25 126.14
N ALA A 131 15.56 -106.91 127.01
CA ALA A 131 16.27 -105.63 126.96
C ALA A 131 17.16 -105.49 125.69
N LEU A 132 17.74 -106.59 125.19
CA LEU A 132 18.44 -106.60 123.90
C LEU A 132 17.48 -106.43 122.72
N ILE A 133 16.41 -107.22 122.67
CA ILE A 133 15.38 -107.11 121.61
C ILE A 133 14.74 -105.72 121.57
N MET A 134 14.51 -105.09 122.72
CA MET A 134 14.04 -103.69 122.78
C MET A 134 15.05 -102.73 122.14
N LYS A 135 16.34 -102.83 122.48
CA LYS A 135 17.40 -102.00 121.87
C LYS A 135 17.55 -102.26 120.36
N GLU A 136 17.46 -103.52 119.92
CA GLU A 136 17.47 -103.89 118.50
C GLU A 136 16.26 -103.28 117.77
N LYS A 137 15.06 -103.38 118.36
CA LYS A 137 13.83 -102.79 117.81
C LYS A 137 13.91 -101.26 117.75
N ASP A 138 14.43 -100.59 118.79
CA ASP A 138 14.61 -99.14 118.83
C ASP A 138 15.67 -98.69 117.81
N HIS A 139 16.77 -99.44 117.67
CA HIS A 139 17.80 -99.19 116.66
C HIS A 139 17.24 -99.34 115.24
N LEU A 140 16.57 -100.45 114.93
CA LEU A 140 15.93 -100.67 113.62
C LEU A 140 14.85 -99.60 113.32
N GLN A 141 14.10 -99.16 114.32
CA GLN A 141 13.14 -98.05 114.19
C GLN A 141 13.86 -96.71 113.85
N SER A 142 15.06 -96.48 114.41
CA SER A 142 15.88 -95.30 114.08
C SER A 142 16.49 -95.38 112.67
N GLU A 143 16.94 -96.55 112.23
CA GLU A 143 17.45 -96.80 110.87
C GLU A 143 16.33 -96.65 109.84
N HIS A 144 15.14 -97.21 110.11
CA HIS A 144 13.97 -97.09 109.25
C HIS A 144 13.51 -95.63 109.10
N SER A 145 13.46 -94.88 110.20
CA SER A 145 13.18 -93.43 110.17
C SER A 145 14.19 -92.66 109.33
N ARG A 146 15.48 -92.99 109.45
CA ARG A 146 16.57 -92.39 108.65
C ARG A 146 16.44 -92.74 107.16
N ALA A 147 16.07 -93.98 106.85
CA ALA A 147 15.84 -94.44 105.48
C ALA A 147 14.62 -93.75 104.84
N ILE A 148 13.53 -93.51 105.58
CA ILE A 148 12.38 -92.73 105.09
C ILE A 148 12.79 -91.30 104.75
N LEU A 149 13.55 -90.63 105.62
CA LEU A 149 14.05 -89.27 105.38
C LEU A 149 14.97 -89.21 104.15
N ALA A 150 15.87 -90.18 103.99
CA ALA A 150 16.72 -90.31 102.81
C ALA A 150 15.91 -90.54 101.53
N ARG A 151 14.89 -91.41 101.58
CA ARG A 151 13.99 -91.69 100.45
C ARG A 151 13.20 -90.43 100.04
N SER A 152 12.63 -89.72 101.02
CA SER A 152 11.91 -88.46 100.80
C SER A 152 12.80 -87.39 100.14
N LYS A 153 14.04 -87.23 100.62
CA LYS A 153 15.02 -86.32 100.01
C LYS A 153 15.37 -86.70 98.58
N LEU A 154 15.56 -87.99 98.29
CA LEU A 154 15.79 -88.49 96.92
C LEU A 154 14.56 -88.31 96.03
N GLU A 155 13.34 -88.53 96.54
CA GLU A 155 12.10 -88.26 95.81
C GLU A 155 11.96 -86.77 95.43
N SER A 156 12.28 -85.85 96.34
CA SER A 156 12.26 -84.40 96.03
C SER A 156 13.30 -84.05 94.97
N LEU A 157 14.54 -84.51 95.12
CA LEU A 157 15.62 -84.27 94.16
C LEU A 157 15.29 -84.86 92.78
N CYS A 158 14.66 -86.05 92.71
CA CYS A 158 14.20 -86.64 91.46
C CYS A 158 13.07 -85.80 90.81
N ARG A 159 12.11 -85.30 91.59
CA ARG A 159 11.05 -84.41 91.09
C ARG A 159 11.63 -83.07 90.60
N GLU A 160 12.58 -82.50 91.33
CA GLU A 160 13.30 -81.27 90.94
C GLU A 160 14.12 -81.47 89.66
N LEU A 161 14.87 -82.56 89.56
CA LEU A 161 15.62 -82.92 88.35
C LEU A 161 14.69 -83.17 87.16
N GLN A 162 13.53 -83.79 87.36
CA GLN A 162 12.51 -83.97 86.32
C GLN A 162 11.90 -82.63 85.88
N ARG A 163 11.54 -81.73 86.82
CA ARG A 163 11.09 -80.37 86.49
C ARG A 163 12.17 -79.61 85.70
N HIS A 164 13.41 -79.62 86.17
CA HIS A 164 14.52 -78.93 85.50
C HIS A 164 14.77 -79.50 84.09
N ASN A 165 14.71 -80.82 83.90
CA ASN A 165 14.80 -81.43 82.57
C ASN A 165 13.61 -81.06 81.66
N LYS A 166 12.39 -80.97 82.19
CA LYS A 166 11.22 -80.51 81.43
C LYS A 166 11.39 -79.05 81.01
N THR A 167 11.67 -78.15 81.95
CA THR A 167 11.90 -76.72 81.69
C THR A 167 13.11 -76.47 80.78
N LEU A 168 14.16 -77.28 80.85
CA LEU A 168 15.31 -77.20 79.93
C LEU A 168 14.91 -77.56 78.50
N LYS A 169 14.14 -78.65 78.31
CA LYS A 169 13.61 -79.04 76.99
C LYS A 169 12.67 -77.97 76.43
N GLU A 170 11.78 -77.43 77.27
CA GLU A 170 10.86 -76.36 76.90
C GLU A 170 11.62 -75.09 76.50
N LYS A 171 12.61 -74.63 77.28
CA LYS A 171 13.46 -73.48 76.94
C LYS A 171 14.31 -73.70 75.68
N THR A 172 14.78 -74.92 75.44
CA THR A 172 15.55 -75.27 74.22
C THR A 172 14.65 -75.26 72.99
N LEU A 173 13.45 -75.84 73.08
CA LEU A 173 12.46 -75.82 72.00
C LEU A 173 11.97 -74.40 71.72
N GLN A 174 11.74 -73.61 72.77
CA GLN A 174 11.28 -72.23 72.66
C GLN A 174 12.34 -71.33 72.02
N ARG A 175 13.61 -71.40 72.46
CA ARG A 175 14.72 -70.71 71.78
C ARG A 175 14.86 -71.13 70.32
N SER A 176 14.70 -72.43 70.03
CA SER A 176 14.73 -72.92 68.66
C SER A 176 13.58 -72.40 67.79
N ARG A 177 12.46 -71.94 68.37
CA ARG A 177 11.39 -71.24 67.65
C ARG A 177 11.74 -69.78 67.45
N GLU A 178 12.20 -69.11 68.49
CA GLU A 178 12.62 -67.69 68.44
C GLU A 178 13.74 -67.46 67.41
N ASP A 179 14.70 -68.38 67.30
CA ASP A 179 15.78 -68.28 66.32
C ASP A 179 15.34 -68.67 64.89
N GLU A 180 14.29 -69.49 64.76
CA GLU A 180 13.62 -69.82 63.49
C GLU A 180 12.72 -68.65 63.01
N GLU A 181 12.11 -67.94 63.94
CA GLU A 181 11.25 -66.77 63.72
C GLU A 181 12.08 -65.56 63.28
N LYS A 182 13.17 -65.23 64.00
CA LYS A 182 14.14 -64.20 63.57
C LYS A 182 14.71 -64.46 62.18
N ARG A 183 14.97 -65.73 61.82
CA ARG A 183 15.40 -66.07 60.44
C ARG A 183 14.33 -65.73 59.42
N LYS A 184 13.05 -65.98 59.70
CA LYS A 184 11.94 -65.63 58.82
C LYS A 184 11.74 -64.13 58.73
N GLU A 185 11.83 -63.40 59.84
CA GLU A 185 11.79 -61.93 59.89
C GLU A 185 12.90 -61.34 59.01
N ILE A 186 14.16 -61.74 59.23
CA ILE A 186 15.31 -61.28 58.46
C ILE A 186 15.16 -61.63 56.97
N THR A 187 14.73 -62.85 56.64
CA THR A 187 14.50 -63.27 55.25
C THR A 187 13.40 -62.44 54.60
N THR A 188 12.29 -62.20 55.30
CA THR A 188 11.15 -61.39 54.82
C THR A 188 11.57 -59.93 54.64
N HIS A 189 12.36 -59.37 55.57
CA HIS A 189 12.92 -58.03 55.43
C HIS A 189 13.76 -57.91 54.16
N PHE A 190 14.73 -58.82 53.94
CA PHE A 190 15.53 -58.81 52.71
C PHE A 190 14.69 -59.00 51.44
N GLN A 191 13.69 -59.88 51.47
CA GLN A 191 12.77 -60.10 50.35
C GLN A 191 11.98 -58.82 50.02
N ASN A 192 11.48 -58.12 51.04
CA ASN A 192 10.75 -56.87 50.90
C ASN A 192 11.68 -55.76 50.37
N THR A 193 12.83 -55.52 50.99
CA THR A 193 13.79 -54.50 50.53
C THR A 193 14.24 -54.72 49.09
N LEU A 194 14.43 -55.99 48.66
CA LEU A 194 14.76 -56.32 47.28
C LEU A 194 13.59 -55.99 46.33
N THR A 195 12.36 -56.28 46.74
CA THR A 195 11.13 -55.93 46.00
C THR A 195 10.93 -54.40 45.92
N ASP A 196 11.23 -53.66 46.99
CA ASP A 196 11.17 -52.19 47.01
C ASP A 196 12.21 -51.57 46.08
N ILE A 197 13.43 -52.12 46.03
CA ILE A 197 14.48 -51.71 45.09
C ILE A 197 14.06 -52.00 43.65
N GLN A 198 13.46 -53.17 43.38
CA GLN A 198 12.91 -53.49 42.05
C GLN A 198 11.81 -52.50 41.64
N SER A 199 10.85 -52.24 42.53
CA SER A 199 9.78 -51.24 42.33
C SER A 199 10.34 -49.84 42.07
N GLN A 200 11.39 -49.41 42.76
CA GLN A 200 12.05 -48.12 42.50
C GLN A 200 12.75 -48.09 41.13
N ILE A 201 13.41 -49.17 40.72
CA ILE A 201 14.04 -49.30 39.39
C ILE A 201 12.99 -49.26 38.29
N GLU A 202 11.89 -50.00 38.44
CA GLU A 202 10.77 -50.01 37.49
C GLU A 202 10.11 -48.64 37.40
N GLN A 203 9.79 -47.99 38.52
CA GLN A 203 9.25 -46.62 38.52
C GLN A 203 10.23 -45.59 37.93
N HIS A 204 11.54 -45.76 38.10
CA HIS A 204 12.53 -44.89 37.46
C HIS A 204 12.60 -45.13 35.94
N SER A 205 12.52 -46.39 35.51
CA SER A 205 12.40 -46.76 34.09
C SER A 205 11.14 -46.14 33.47
N ASP A 206 9.99 -46.27 34.12
CA ASP A 206 8.72 -45.69 33.67
C ASP A 206 8.74 -44.16 33.60
N ARG A 207 9.34 -43.48 34.58
CA ARG A 207 9.53 -42.02 34.53
C ARG A 207 10.44 -41.62 33.37
N ASN A 208 11.54 -42.34 33.16
CA ASN A 208 12.45 -42.10 32.04
C ASN A 208 11.77 -42.34 30.68
N ASN A 209 11.02 -43.44 30.54
CA ASN A 209 10.27 -43.76 29.32
C ASN A 209 9.21 -42.69 29.01
N LYS A 210 8.52 -42.16 30.03
CA LYS A 210 7.58 -41.03 29.87
C LYS A 210 8.30 -39.76 29.41
N LEU A 211 9.44 -39.41 30.02
CA LEU A 211 10.25 -38.27 29.60
C LEU A 211 10.78 -38.44 28.15
N CYS A 212 11.16 -39.66 27.74
CA CYS A 212 11.52 -39.93 26.34
C CYS A 212 10.32 -39.74 25.39
N GLN A 213 9.13 -40.20 25.76
CA GLN A 213 7.91 -39.99 24.97
C GLN A 213 7.53 -38.50 24.89
N GLU A 214 7.52 -37.79 26.02
CA GLU A 214 7.22 -36.36 26.08
C GLU A 214 8.20 -35.52 25.23
N ASN A 215 9.49 -35.88 25.23
CA ASN A 215 10.47 -35.26 24.33
C ASN A 215 10.21 -35.59 22.85
N SER A 216 9.78 -36.82 22.53
CA SER A 216 9.39 -37.20 21.16
C SER A 216 8.15 -36.42 20.69
N ASP A 217 7.12 -36.32 21.53
CA ASP A 217 5.90 -35.54 21.29
C ASP A 217 6.21 -34.04 21.10
N LEU A 218 7.18 -33.50 21.86
CA LEU A 218 7.64 -32.11 21.73
C LEU A 218 8.44 -31.89 20.45
N ALA A 219 9.30 -32.83 20.07
CA ALA A 219 10.02 -32.79 18.80
C ALA A 219 9.08 -32.87 17.59
N GLU A 220 8.03 -33.71 17.64
CA GLU A 220 7.01 -33.78 16.60
C GLU A 220 6.18 -32.49 16.52
N LYS A 221 5.82 -31.87 17.67
CA LYS A 221 5.15 -30.56 17.70
C LYS A 221 6.02 -29.45 17.12
N LEU A 222 7.32 -29.41 17.45
CA LEU A 222 8.27 -28.46 16.88
C LEU A 222 8.43 -28.64 15.37
N LYS A 223 8.55 -29.89 14.90
CA LYS A 223 8.55 -30.19 13.47
C LYS A 223 7.26 -29.73 12.78
N GLY A 224 6.09 -30.08 13.34
CA GLY A 224 4.80 -29.65 12.81
C GLY A 224 4.57 -28.14 12.82
N ILE A 225 5.35 -27.37 13.61
CA ILE A 225 5.40 -25.91 13.52
C ILE A 225 6.32 -25.46 12.36
N ILE A 226 7.51 -26.05 12.22
CA ILE A 226 8.44 -25.78 11.11
C ILE A 226 7.78 -26.08 9.75
N ASP A 227 7.19 -27.27 9.58
CA ASP A 227 6.47 -27.69 8.38
C ASP A 227 5.35 -26.67 8.00
N GLN A 228 4.72 -26.03 8.98
CA GLN A 228 3.73 -24.96 8.74
C GLN A 228 4.36 -23.61 8.39
N TYR A 229 5.54 -23.27 8.91
CA TYR A 229 6.25 -22.05 8.53
C TYR A 229 6.75 -22.15 7.09
N GLU A 230 7.33 -23.28 6.69
CA GLU A 230 7.73 -23.57 5.31
C GLU A 230 6.55 -23.45 4.34
N GLN A 231 5.39 -24.04 4.68
CA GLN A 231 4.16 -23.90 3.87
C GLN A 231 3.66 -22.45 3.77
N ARG A 232 3.78 -21.64 4.83
CA ARG A 232 3.44 -20.22 4.81
C ARG A 232 4.42 -19.42 3.96
N GLU A 233 5.71 -19.71 4.04
CA GLU A 233 6.75 -19.07 3.22
C GLU A 233 6.60 -19.43 1.74
N GLU A 234 6.31 -20.69 1.41
CA GLU A 234 5.95 -21.10 0.04
C GLU A 234 4.74 -20.32 -0.49
N HIS A 235 3.71 -20.15 0.34
CA HIS A 235 2.50 -19.40 -0.02
C HIS A 235 2.80 -17.91 -0.24
N LEU A 236 3.60 -17.28 0.63
CA LEU A 236 4.05 -15.90 0.45
C LEU A 236 4.90 -15.75 -0.81
N ASN A 237 5.83 -16.67 -1.09
CA ASN A 237 6.62 -16.69 -2.33
C ASN A 237 5.75 -16.82 -3.59
N LYS A 238 4.65 -17.60 -3.53
CA LYS A 238 3.65 -17.68 -4.62
C LYS A 238 2.90 -16.35 -4.80
N ILE A 239 2.54 -15.67 -3.72
CA ILE A 239 1.93 -14.32 -3.77
C ILE A 239 2.92 -13.29 -4.35
N PHE A 240 4.17 -13.26 -3.90
CA PHE A 240 5.18 -12.33 -4.42
C PHE A 240 5.40 -12.51 -5.92
N LYS A 241 5.57 -13.75 -6.40
CA LYS A 241 5.67 -14.06 -7.83
C LYS A 241 4.43 -13.64 -8.62
N HIS A 242 3.22 -13.81 -8.05
CA HIS A 242 2.00 -13.34 -8.70
C HIS A 242 1.93 -11.80 -8.78
N ARG A 243 2.35 -11.08 -7.74
CA ARG A 243 2.38 -9.61 -7.72
C ARG A 243 3.45 -9.03 -8.63
N ASP A 244 4.63 -9.63 -8.69
CA ASP A 244 5.70 -9.26 -9.61
C ASP A 244 5.27 -9.43 -11.08
N LEU A 245 4.71 -10.59 -11.44
CA LEU A 245 4.13 -10.79 -12.77
C LEU A 245 2.96 -9.85 -13.08
N GLN A 246 2.15 -9.48 -12.08
CA GLN A 246 1.09 -8.48 -12.25
C GLN A 246 1.67 -7.08 -12.51
N GLN A 247 2.73 -6.70 -11.80
CA GLN A 247 3.41 -5.42 -11.95
C GLN A 247 4.06 -5.32 -13.34
N GLN A 248 4.85 -6.33 -13.74
CA GLN A 248 5.46 -6.42 -15.07
C GLN A 248 4.42 -6.33 -16.20
N LEU A 249 3.22 -6.91 -16.02
CA LEU A 249 2.12 -6.81 -16.99
C LEU A 249 1.50 -5.41 -17.06
N VAL A 250 1.49 -4.65 -15.97
CA VAL A 250 1.05 -3.24 -15.96
C VAL A 250 2.13 -2.36 -16.61
N ASP A 251 3.39 -2.54 -16.25
CA ASP A 251 4.51 -1.76 -16.78
C ASP A 251 4.69 -1.98 -18.29
N ALA A 252 4.57 -3.23 -18.78
CA ALA A 252 4.60 -3.53 -20.21
C ALA A 252 3.43 -2.88 -20.98
N LYS A 253 2.25 -2.73 -20.37
CA LYS A 253 1.10 -2.02 -20.97
C LYS A 253 1.28 -0.51 -20.96
N LEU A 254 1.87 0.03 -19.89
CA LEU A 254 2.21 1.44 -19.80
C LEU A 254 3.24 1.81 -20.87
N GLU A 255 4.29 1.00 -21.02
CA GLU A 255 5.32 1.22 -22.04
C GLU A 255 4.77 1.04 -23.46
N GLN A 256 3.90 0.06 -23.70
CA GLN A 256 3.19 -0.06 -24.98
C GLN A 256 2.39 1.21 -25.30
N ALA A 257 1.67 1.77 -24.32
CA ALA A 257 0.91 3.02 -24.50
C ALA A 257 1.82 4.23 -24.73
N ASN A 258 2.95 4.33 -24.02
CA ASN A 258 3.96 5.38 -24.21
C ASN A 258 4.56 5.34 -25.63
N VAL A 259 4.91 4.15 -26.12
CA VAL A 259 5.44 3.95 -27.47
C VAL A 259 4.39 4.35 -28.52
N MET A 260 3.16 3.89 -28.41
CA MET A 260 2.10 4.25 -29.37
C MET A 260 1.77 5.75 -29.35
N LEU A 261 1.80 6.40 -28.18
CA LEU A 261 1.64 7.85 -28.07
C LEU A 261 2.78 8.58 -28.79
N LYS A 262 4.03 8.20 -28.52
CA LYS A 262 5.22 8.79 -29.13
C LYS A 262 5.26 8.58 -30.65
N GLU A 263 4.91 7.39 -31.14
CA GLU A 263 4.79 7.12 -32.58
C GLU A 263 3.75 8.03 -33.25
N ALA A 264 2.60 8.26 -32.59
CA ALA A 264 1.57 9.19 -33.08
C ALA A 264 2.04 10.66 -33.05
N GLU A 265 2.72 11.08 -31.98
CA GLU A 265 3.31 12.42 -31.87
C GLU A 265 4.37 12.67 -32.95
N GLU A 266 5.28 11.72 -33.18
CA GLU A 266 6.29 11.83 -34.24
C GLU A 266 5.65 11.82 -35.64
N CYS A 267 4.61 11.02 -35.89
CA CYS A 267 3.89 11.03 -37.17
C CYS A 267 3.16 12.36 -37.41
N HIS A 268 2.45 12.89 -36.42
CA HIS A 268 1.81 14.20 -36.50
C HIS A 268 2.84 15.32 -36.69
N GLN A 269 3.99 15.28 -36.01
CA GLN A 269 5.06 16.27 -36.19
C GLN A 269 5.67 16.20 -37.61
N ARG A 270 5.88 15.00 -38.18
CA ARG A 270 6.33 14.83 -39.58
C ARG A 270 5.31 15.37 -40.58
N GLU A 271 4.01 15.10 -40.39
CA GLU A 271 2.94 15.62 -41.25
C GLU A 271 2.86 17.15 -41.19
N LYS A 272 2.91 17.72 -39.99
CA LYS A 272 2.96 19.16 -39.73
C LYS A 272 4.17 19.84 -40.36
N GLU A 273 5.35 19.23 -40.28
CA GLU A 273 6.57 19.71 -40.96
C GLU A 273 6.42 19.68 -42.48
N TYR A 274 5.92 18.57 -43.03
CA TYR A 274 5.64 18.42 -44.47
C TYR A 274 4.67 19.49 -44.99
N LEU A 275 3.54 19.69 -44.30
CA LEU A 275 2.54 20.71 -44.66
C LEU A 275 3.09 22.13 -44.54
N LEU A 276 3.94 22.41 -43.54
CA LEU A 276 4.58 23.72 -43.36
C LEU A 276 5.60 24.00 -44.47
N THR A 277 6.40 23.01 -44.86
CA THR A 277 7.31 23.11 -46.02
C THR A 277 6.54 23.34 -47.31
N GLN A 278 5.51 22.55 -47.58
CA GLN A 278 4.66 22.71 -48.77
C GLN A 278 3.99 24.08 -48.82
N ALA A 279 3.50 24.60 -47.69
CA ALA A 279 2.93 25.95 -47.61
C ALA A 279 3.97 27.04 -47.89
N ALA A 280 5.23 26.85 -47.47
CA ALA A 280 6.33 27.77 -47.78
C ALA A 280 6.71 27.73 -49.27
N GLU A 281 6.73 26.56 -49.90
CA GLU A 281 6.97 26.38 -51.33
C GLU A 281 5.88 27.07 -52.18
N TRP A 282 4.60 26.81 -51.91
CA TRP A 282 3.49 27.49 -52.59
C TRP A 282 3.54 29.02 -52.42
N LYS A 283 3.91 29.51 -51.23
CA LYS A 283 4.07 30.95 -50.96
C LYS A 283 5.21 31.55 -51.77
N LEU A 284 6.34 30.84 -51.91
CA LEU A 284 7.47 31.27 -52.73
C LEU A 284 7.11 31.30 -54.22
N GLN A 285 6.45 30.25 -54.73
CA GLN A 285 6.02 30.20 -56.13
C GLN A 285 4.96 31.26 -56.46
N SER A 286 4.03 31.53 -55.54
CA SER A 286 3.07 32.63 -55.64
C SER A 286 3.76 34.00 -55.69
N LYS A 287 4.81 34.22 -54.88
CA LYS A 287 5.63 35.45 -54.93
C LYS A 287 6.33 35.62 -56.29
N ILE A 288 6.94 34.56 -56.81
CA ILE A 288 7.63 34.59 -58.12
C ILE A 288 6.64 34.89 -59.25
N LEU A 289 5.46 34.26 -59.25
CA LEU A 289 4.42 34.54 -60.24
C LEU A 289 3.90 35.97 -60.15
N LYS A 290 3.74 36.52 -58.94
CA LYS A 290 3.35 37.92 -58.74
C LYS A 290 4.43 38.90 -59.23
N GLU A 291 5.71 38.59 -59.01
CA GLU A 291 6.84 39.41 -59.52
C GLU A 291 6.92 39.36 -61.06
N GLN A 292 6.61 38.22 -61.68
CA GLN A 292 6.50 38.10 -63.13
C GLN A 292 5.30 38.87 -63.68
N ASP A 293 4.15 38.81 -63.01
CA ASP A 293 2.93 39.55 -63.37
C ASP A 293 3.14 41.06 -63.29
N THR A 294 3.73 41.59 -62.20
CA THR A 294 4.04 43.03 -62.11
C THR A 294 5.05 43.50 -63.15
N LEU A 295 6.02 42.66 -63.53
CA LEU A 295 6.94 42.96 -64.64
C LEU A 295 6.22 42.99 -65.99
N MET A 296 5.30 42.04 -66.24
CA MET A 296 4.50 41.98 -67.47
C MET A 296 3.53 43.16 -67.56
N GLN A 297 2.90 43.56 -66.46
CA GLN A 297 2.06 44.75 -66.36
C GLN A 297 2.87 46.03 -66.63
N ALA A 298 4.05 46.18 -66.03
CA ALA A 298 4.93 47.31 -66.31
C ALA A 298 5.35 47.38 -67.79
N GLN A 299 5.60 46.23 -68.42
CA GLN A 299 5.87 46.16 -69.87
C GLN A 299 4.64 46.52 -70.71
N LEU A 300 3.44 46.10 -70.32
CA LEU A 300 2.18 46.47 -70.98
C LEU A 300 1.90 47.97 -70.88
N THR A 301 2.11 48.57 -69.70
CA THR A 301 1.99 50.02 -69.48
C THR A 301 2.97 50.77 -70.37
N LEU A 302 4.26 50.39 -70.39
CA LEU A 302 5.27 51.01 -71.24
C LEU A 302 4.92 50.92 -72.74
N TYR A 303 4.38 49.79 -73.22
CA TYR A 303 3.91 49.70 -74.60
C TYR A 303 2.63 50.51 -74.87
N THR A 304 1.76 50.66 -73.88
CA THR A 304 0.56 51.53 -73.97
C THR A 304 0.98 53.00 -74.06
N GLU A 305 1.85 53.48 -73.17
CA GLU A 305 2.44 54.83 -73.21
C GLU A 305 3.13 55.10 -74.56
N LYS A 306 3.90 54.13 -75.08
CA LYS A 306 4.54 54.25 -76.40
C LYS A 306 3.52 54.27 -77.55
N PHE A 307 2.42 53.52 -77.45
CA PHE A 307 1.33 53.59 -78.42
C PHE A 307 0.60 54.94 -78.36
N GLU A 308 0.36 55.49 -77.17
CA GLU A 308 -0.21 56.82 -76.96
C GLU A 308 0.71 57.94 -77.48
N GLU A 309 2.03 57.84 -77.29
CA GLU A 309 3.02 58.72 -77.93
C GLU A 309 2.93 58.67 -79.46
N PHE A 310 2.84 57.48 -80.05
CA PHE A 310 2.66 57.31 -81.50
C PHE A 310 1.31 57.85 -81.97
N GLN A 311 0.21 57.57 -81.26
CA GLN A 311 -1.14 58.03 -81.61
C GLN A 311 -1.27 59.55 -81.47
N GLY A 312 -0.69 60.14 -80.43
CA GLY A 312 -0.61 61.58 -80.24
C GLY A 312 0.26 62.26 -81.31
N THR A 313 1.37 61.65 -81.70
CA THR A 313 2.22 62.13 -82.80
C THR A 313 1.51 62.03 -84.15
N MET A 314 0.79 60.92 -84.41
CA MET A 314 -0.03 60.73 -85.60
C MET A 314 -1.20 61.72 -85.64
N THR A 315 -1.82 62.02 -84.50
CA THR A 315 -2.90 63.02 -84.39
C THR A 315 -2.39 64.42 -84.69
N LYS A 316 -1.26 64.83 -84.10
CA LYS A 316 -0.56 66.09 -84.42
C LYS A 316 -0.17 66.16 -85.90
N SER A 317 0.29 65.06 -86.49
CA SER A 317 0.62 64.98 -87.92
C SER A 317 -0.62 65.16 -88.80
N ASN A 318 -1.73 64.48 -88.48
CA ASN A 318 -3.01 64.63 -89.17
C ASN A 318 -3.58 66.05 -89.05
N GLU A 319 -3.43 66.69 -87.88
CA GLU A 319 -3.80 68.10 -87.66
C GLU A 319 -2.96 69.04 -88.55
N VAL A 320 -1.64 68.85 -88.59
CA VAL A 320 -0.74 69.59 -89.49
C VAL A 320 -1.12 69.38 -90.96
N PHE A 321 -1.45 68.15 -91.39
CA PHE A 321 -1.96 67.90 -92.75
C PHE A 321 -3.32 68.56 -93.02
N ALA A 322 -4.23 68.57 -92.04
CA ALA A 322 -5.53 69.25 -92.16
C ALA A 322 -5.35 70.77 -92.27
N ASN A 323 -4.44 71.36 -91.49
CA ASN A 323 -4.09 72.77 -91.55
C ASN A 323 -3.43 73.12 -92.89
N PHE A 324 -2.44 72.37 -93.36
CA PHE A 324 -1.84 72.54 -94.70
C PHE A 324 -2.88 72.42 -95.82
N LYS A 325 -3.82 71.48 -95.73
CA LYS A 325 -4.93 71.35 -96.69
C LYS A 325 -5.85 72.57 -96.66
N GLN A 326 -6.20 73.06 -95.46
CA GLN A 326 -7.01 74.27 -95.30
C GLN A 326 -6.30 75.51 -95.86
N GLU A 327 -4.98 75.61 -95.68
CA GLU A 327 -4.16 76.67 -96.28
C GLU A 327 -4.06 76.54 -97.80
N MET A 328 -3.90 75.34 -98.34
CA MET A 328 -3.91 75.07 -99.78
C MET A 328 -5.27 75.43 -100.40
N ASP A 329 -6.39 75.08 -99.74
CA ASP A 329 -7.74 75.47 -100.16
C ASP A 329 -7.95 76.98 -100.05
N ARG A 330 -7.43 77.63 -99.00
CA ARG A 330 -7.46 79.10 -98.82
C ARG A 330 -6.64 79.80 -99.91
N MET A 331 -5.48 79.26 -100.28
CA MET A 331 -4.62 79.75 -101.35
C MET A 331 -5.25 79.53 -102.74
N SER A 332 -5.83 78.36 -102.99
CA SER A 332 -6.58 78.07 -104.23
C SER A 332 -7.82 78.96 -104.38
N LYS A 333 -8.51 79.27 -103.27
CA LYS A 333 -9.60 80.26 -103.25
C LYS A 333 -9.09 81.67 -103.57
N LYS A 334 -8.00 82.14 -102.94
CA LYS A 334 -7.35 83.43 -103.27
C LYS A 334 -6.95 83.51 -104.75
N MET A 335 -6.33 82.44 -105.28
CA MET A 335 -5.93 82.35 -106.68
C MET A 335 -7.14 82.46 -107.63
N LYS A 336 -8.23 81.74 -107.36
CA LYS A 336 -9.49 81.86 -108.13
C LYS A 336 -10.16 83.22 -108.03
N THR A 337 -9.97 83.95 -106.93
CA THR A 337 -10.43 85.36 -106.82
C THR A 337 -9.57 86.27 -107.70
N LEU A 338 -8.24 86.15 -107.65
CA LEU A 338 -7.32 86.91 -108.50
C LEU A 338 -7.52 86.61 -110.00
N GLU A 339 -7.82 85.37 -110.36
CA GLU A 339 -8.21 84.99 -111.73
C GLU A 339 -9.49 85.71 -112.18
N LYS A 340 -10.53 85.76 -111.32
CA LYS A 340 -11.78 86.49 -111.60
C LYS A 340 -11.55 88.00 -111.72
N GLU A 341 -10.79 88.59 -110.81
CA GLU A 341 -10.41 90.01 -110.88
C GLU A 341 -9.64 90.31 -112.17
N THR A 342 -8.72 89.43 -112.57
CA THR A 342 -7.99 89.51 -113.84
C THR A 342 -8.94 89.46 -115.04
N THR A 343 -9.95 88.59 -115.03
CA THR A 343 -10.96 88.57 -116.12
C THR A 343 -11.85 89.82 -116.12
N VAL A 344 -12.25 90.34 -114.95
CA VAL A 344 -13.05 91.57 -114.84
C VAL A 344 -12.27 92.79 -115.34
N TRP A 345 -10.98 92.90 -115.01
CA TRP A 345 -10.11 93.94 -115.54
C TRP A 345 -9.94 93.83 -117.05
N ARG A 346 -9.79 92.61 -117.58
CA ARG A 346 -9.72 92.36 -119.03
C ARG A 346 -11.00 92.80 -119.75
N THR A 347 -12.16 92.39 -119.26
CA THR A 347 -13.46 92.76 -119.86
C THR A 347 -13.79 94.25 -119.70
N ARG A 348 -13.34 94.91 -118.62
CA ARG A 348 -13.38 96.39 -118.52
C ARG A 348 -12.50 97.07 -119.58
N PHE A 349 -11.30 96.56 -119.82
CA PHE A 349 -10.40 97.07 -120.85
C PHE A 349 -10.95 96.85 -122.27
N GLU A 350 -11.46 95.65 -122.56
CA GLU A 350 -12.15 95.31 -123.82
C GLU A 350 -13.37 96.22 -124.06
N SER A 351 -14.20 96.45 -123.03
CA SER A 351 -15.37 97.34 -123.10
C SER A 351 -14.98 98.81 -123.32
N CYS A 352 -13.94 99.29 -122.65
CA CYS A 352 -13.45 100.66 -122.81
C CYS A 352 -12.86 100.89 -124.21
N ASN A 353 -12.08 99.92 -124.73
CA ASN A 353 -11.62 99.95 -126.12
C ASN A 353 -12.77 99.90 -127.13
N LYS A 354 -13.86 99.17 -126.83
CA LYS A 354 -15.04 99.16 -127.69
C LYS A 354 -15.73 100.53 -127.72
N ALA A 355 -15.98 101.14 -126.56
CA ALA A 355 -16.54 102.49 -126.49
C ALA A 355 -15.66 103.53 -127.21
N LEU A 356 -14.32 103.35 -127.20
CA LEU A 356 -13.39 104.17 -127.96
C LEU A 356 -13.56 104.00 -129.49
N LEU A 357 -13.82 102.77 -129.96
CA LEU A 357 -14.13 102.49 -131.37
C LEU A 357 -15.48 103.07 -131.79
N ASP A 358 -16.51 102.90 -130.96
CA ASP A 358 -17.86 103.41 -131.22
C ASP A 358 -17.83 104.96 -131.39
N VAL A 359 -17.07 105.67 -130.55
CA VAL A 359 -16.85 107.14 -130.66
C VAL A 359 -16.06 107.53 -131.93
N ILE A 360 -15.10 106.72 -132.36
CA ILE A 360 -14.39 106.95 -133.63
C ILE A 360 -15.36 106.79 -134.82
N GLU A 361 -16.28 105.83 -134.76
CA GLU A 361 -17.27 105.60 -135.82
C GLU A 361 -18.33 106.72 -135.88
N GLU A 362 -18.82 107.23 -134.73
CA GLU A 362 -19.67 108.43 -134.69
C GLU A 362 -18.99 109.65 -135.32
N LYS A 363 -17.69 109.86 -135.05
CA LYS A 363 -16.91 110.97 -135.64
C LYS A 363 -16.87 110.85 -137.17
N VAL A 364 -16.68 109.64 -137.70
CA VAL A 364 -16.68 109.37 -139.15
C VAL A 364 -18.08 109.56 -139.79
N VAL A 365 -19.17 109.45 -139.02
CA VAL A 365 -20.52 109.81 -139.50
C VAL A 365 -20.68 111.33 -139.55
N GLN A 366 -20.33 112.06 -138.48
CA GLN A 366 -20.45 113.52 -138.44
C GLN A 366 -19.66 114.23 -139.55
N ASP A 367 -18.45 113.76 -139.88
CA ASP A 367 -17.66 114.33 -140.97
C ASP A 367 -18.35 114.21 -142.34
N LYS A 368 -19.06 113.11 -142.60
CA LYS A 368 -19.83 112.90 -143.84
C LYS A 368 -21.09 113.77 -143.91
N GLU A 369 -21.75 114.01 -142.77
CA GLU A 369 -22.86 114.96 -142.69
C GLU A 369 -22.37 116.39 -142.96
N PHE A 370 -21.20 116.76 -142.43
CA PHE A 370 -20.58 118.07 -142.66
C PHE A 370 -20.21 118.30 -144.14
N GLU A 371 -19.65 117.29 -144.84
CA GLU A 371 -19.47 117.35 -146.30
C GLU A 371 -20.81 117.56 -147.04
N CYS A 372 -21.86 116.86 -146.63
CA CYS A 372 -23.19 116.98 -147.23
C CYS A 372 -23.77 118.40 -147.05
N PHE A 373 -23.59 119.03 -145.88
CA PHE A 373 -23.96 120.42 -145.66
C PHE A 373 -23.12 121.40 -146.50
N GLN A 374 -21.80 121.21 -146.61
CA GLN A 374 -20.96 122.03 -147.50
C GLN A 374 -21.42 121.96 -148.97
N LEU A 375 -21.66 120.77 -149.51
CA LEU A 375 -22.15 120.59 -150.88
C LEU A 375 -23.49 121.29 -151.10
N LYS A 376 -24.37 121.32 -150.08
CA LYS A 376 -25.67 121.99 -150.12
C LYS A 376 -25.52 123.52 -150.12
N ILE A 377 -24.59 124.07 -149.33
CA ILE A 377 -24.24 125.50 -149.31
C ILE A 377 -23.67 125.94 -150.66
N GLN A 378 -22.68 125.22 -151.20
CA GLN A 378 -22.08 125.54 -152.52
C GLN A 378 -23.11 125.54 -153.66
N ARG A 379 -24.16 124.70 -153.56
CA ARG A 379 -25.26 124.63 -154.54
C ARG A 379 -26.22 125.80 -154.41
N LEU A 380 -26.47 126.28 -153.19
CA LEU A 380 -27.26 127.50 -152.91
C LEU A 380 -26.51 128.76 -153.35
N GLU A 381 -25.21 128.89 -153.09
CA GLU A 381 -24.42 130.03 -153.57
C GLU A 381 -24.47 130.20 -155.09
N LYS A 382 -24.32 129.09 -155.83
CA LYS A 382 -24.39 129.12 -157.31
C LYS A 382 -25.77 129.58 -157.80
N LEU A 383 -26.83 129.20 -157.10
CA LEU A 383 -28.19 129.66 -157.42
C LEU A 383 -28.37 131.16 -157.12
N CYS A 384 -27.86 131.64 -155.99
CA CYS A 384 -27.92 133.06 -155.63
C CYS A 384 -27.16 133.96 -156.62
N ARG A 385 -25.98 133.53 -157.09
CA ARG A 385 -25.21 134.27 -158.13
C ARG A 385 -25.99 134.33 -159.45
N ALA A 386 -26.51 133.21 -159.93
CA ALA A 386 -27.31 133.16 -161.17
C ALA A 386 -28.56 134.08 -161.11
N LEU A 387 -29.29 134.08 -159.99
CA LEU A 387 -30.46 134.93 -159.79
C LEU A 387 -30.09 136.43 -159.67
N GLN A 388 -28.89 136.76 -159.16
CA GLN A 388 -28.39 138.13 -159.15
C GLN A 388 -27.97 138.62 -160.55
N ASP A 389 -27.38 137.75 -161.39
CA ASP A 389 -27.05 138.07 -162.78
C ASP A 389 -28.31 138.33 -163.62
N GLU A 390 -29.31 137.44 -163.58
CA GLU A 390 -30.59 137.65 -164.29
C GLU A 390 -31.29 138.94 -163.85
N ARG A 391 -31.34 139.22 -162.54
CA ARG A 391 -31.89 140.47 -162.00
C ARG A 391 -31.16 141.70 -162.57
N THR A 392 -29.84 141.63 -162.69
CA THR A 392 -29.00 142.73 -163.18
C THR A 392 -29.21 142.96 -164.68
N VAL A 393 -29.37 141.90 -165.48
CA VAL A 393 -29.74 141.97 -166.90
C VAL A 393 -31.15 142.56 -167.09
N LEU A 394 -32.11 142.19 -166.24
CA LEU A 394 -33.48 142.72 -166.29
C LEU A 394 -33.56 144.22 -165.95
N TYR A 395 -32.87 144.69 -164.92
CA TYR A 395 -32.78 146.14 -164.62
C TYR A 395 -32.21 146.92 -165.81
N LYS A 396 -31.18 146.37 -166.49
CA LYS A 396 -30.57 147.01 -167.66
C LYS A 396 -31.56 147.18 -168.82
N LYS A 397 -32.42 146.18 -169.07
CA LYS A 397 -33.46 146.22 -170.13
C LYS A 397 -34.66 147.11 -169.83
N ILE A 398 -35.00 147.31 -168.55
CA ILE A 398 -36.09 148.22 -168.16
C ILE A 398 -35.62 149.69 -168.22
N SER A 399 -34.32 149.94 -168.02
CA SER A 399 -33.70 151.27 -168.11
C SER A 399 -33.80 151.93 -169.50
N GLU A 400 -34.02 151.18 -170.58
CA GLU A 400 -33.95 151.70 -171.95
C GLU A 400 -35.29 152.28 -172.47
N ILE A 401 -36.41 152.10 -171.74
CA ILE A 401 -37.77 152.35 -172.29
C ILE A 401 -38.61 153.38 -171.52
N ARG A 402 -38.34 153.67 -170.23
CA ARG A 402 -39.15 154.65 -169.45
C ARG A 402 -38.32 155.69 -168.69
N ALA A 403 -37.51 156.40 -169.47
CA ALA A 403 -37.03 157.75 -169.18
C ALA A 403 -37.09 158.58 -170.49
N THR A 404 -38.17 158.48 -171.28
CA THR A 404 -39.28 159.43 -171.13
C THR A 404 -39.91 159.44 -169.73
N ARG A 405 -40.07 160.67 -169.22
CA ARG A 405 -40.49 161.04 -167.86
C ARG A 405 -39.46 160.70 -166.77
N GLU A 406 -38.76 161.76 -166.36
CA GLU A 406 -38.67 162.24 -164.97
C GLU A 406 -39.00 161.25 -163.83
N GLU A 407 -38.21 161.18 -162.75
CA GLU A 407 -36.97 161.88 -162.44
C GLU A 407 -36.26 161.19 -161.26
N LYS A 408 -35.21 161.81 -160.73
CA LYS A 408 -34.87 161.92 -159.29
C LYS A 408 -35.50 160.88 -158.33
N LYS A 409 -34.75 160.21 -157.45
CA LYS A 409 -33.36 160.41 -156.96
C LYS A 409 -33.19 159.43 -155.79
N LYS A 410 -31.93 159.05 -155.47
CA LYS A 410 -31.42 158.93 -154.07
C LYS A 410 -32.06 157.83 -153.17
N GLU A 411 -31.54 157.49 -151.98
CA GLU A 411 -30.36 157.94 -151.20
C GLU A 411 -29.89 156.82 -150.24
N GLU A 412 -28.63 156.92 -149.75
CA GLU A 412 -28.16 156.61 -148.36
C GLU A 412 -28.48 155.22 -147.73
N GLU A 413 -27.99 154.78 -146.57
CA GLU A 413 -26.73 154.95 -145.78
C GLU A 413 -26.56 153.62 -144.98
N ASP A 414 -25.37 153.04 -144.79
CA ASP A 414 -24.34 153.32 -143.77
C ASP A 414 -24.70 152.79 -142.34
N SER A 415 -23.79 152.88 -141.36
CA SER A 415 -23.85 152.36 -139.97
C SER A 415 -23.66 150.82 -139.84
N GLU A 416 -22.68 150.26 -139.09
CA GLU A 416 -22.32 150.31 -137.64
C GLU A 416 -23.08 149.25 -136.79
N ASP A 417 -22.56 148.66 -135.69
CA ASP A 417 -21.19 148.46 -135.17
C ASP A 417 -21.19 147.41 -133.98
N GLN A 418 -20.02 147.10 -133.37
CA GLN A 418 -19.66 146.88 -131.93
C GLN A 418 -20.70 146.41 -130.84
N SER A 419 -20.35 145.90 -129.62
CA SER A 419 -19.10 145.46 -128.96
C SER A 419 -19.35 144.79 -127.57
N ALA A 420 -18.58 143.73 -127.24
CA ALA A 420 -18.01 143.32 -125.92
C ALA A 420 -18.82 143.22 -124.59
N LYS A 421 -18.08 142.84 -123.51
CA LYS A 421 -18.36 142.92 -122.04
C LYS A 421 -19.30 141.86 -121.41
N GLU A 422 -19.20 141.48 -120.11
CA GLU A 422 -18.15 141.60 -119.07
C GLU A 422 -18.39 140.62 -117.86
N VAL A 423 -17.39 140.51 -116.97
CA VAL A 423 -17.18 139.66 -115.78
C VAL A 423 -18.32 139.58 -114.73
N LYS A 424 -18.54 138.36 -114.17
CA LYS A 424 -18.75 138.03 -112.72
C LYS A 424 -18.97 136.50 -112.51
N GLN A 425 -18.85 135.86 -111.33
CA GLN A 425 -17.91 135.95 -110.19
C GLN A 425 -18.21 134.82 -109.17
N PHE A 426 -17.27 133.85 -108.98
CA PHE A 426 -17.20 132.85 -107.88
C PHE A 426 -18.32 131.77 -107.75
N PRO A 427 -18.11 130.62 -107.03
CA PRO A 427 -16.94 130.26 -106.20
C PRO A 427 -16.23 128.91 -106.53
N LEU A 428 -15.10 128.69 -105.83
CA LEU A 428 -14.41 127.42 -105.54
C LEU A 428 -15.15 126.58 -104.46
N PRO A 429 -14.68 125.40 -104.00
CA PRO A 429 -13.65 124.47 -104.52
C PRO A 429 -14.32 123.09 -104.82
N GLN A 430 -13.82 121.84 -104.69
CA GLN A 430 -12.60 121.17 -104.17
C GLN A 430 -12.27 119.89 -104.98
N LEU A 431 -11.05 119.35 -104.79
CA LEU A 431 -10.72 117.91 -104.86
C LEU A 431 -9.64 117.66 -103.79
N PRO A 432 -9.88 116.80 -102.79
CA PRO A 432 -8.97 115.68 -102.50
C PRO A 432 -9.77 114.40 -102.10
N CYS A 433 -9.35 113.13 -102.25
CA CYS A 433 -8.06 112.45 -102.39
C CYS A 433 -7.26 112.30 -101.06
N ILE A 434 -6.89 111.05 -100.69
CA ILE A 434 -6.02 110.71 -99.53
C ILE A 434 -6.75 110.95 -98.18
N GLN A 435 -6.81 110.09 -97.15
CA GLN A 435 -6.07 108.90 -96.67
C GLN A 435 -7.09 108.08 -95.81
N ASP A 436 -7.17 106.74 -95.71
CA ASP A 436 -6.27 105.74 -95.07
C ASP A 436 -5.57 106.25 -93.78
N PRO A 437 -5.44 105.54 -92.64
CA PRO A 437 -5.61 104.09 -92.46
C PRO A 437 -6.22 103.64 -91.08
N MET A 438 -6.09 102.34 -90.79
CA MET A 438 -5.79 101.74 -89.48
C MET A 438 -6.62 102.11 -88.22
N ALA A 439 -7.54 101.21 -87.87
CA ALA A 439 -7.60 100.54 -86.56
C ALA A 439 -8.30 99.18 -86.79
N ALA A 440 -7.76 97.97 -86.57
CA ALA A 440 -6.69 97.48 -85.69
C ALA A 440 -7.01 97.58 -84.20
N PHE A 441 -6.65 96.52 -83.45
CA PHE A 441 -6.84 96.34 -81.99
C PHE A 441 -8.31 96.16 -81.53
N THR A 442 -8.62 95.32 -80.53
CA THR A 442 -7.74 94.48 -79.67
C THR A 442 -8.38 93.15 -79.26
N ILE A 443 -7.54 92.17 -78.94
CA ILE A 443 -7.87 91.04 -78.05
C ILE A 443 -7.59 91.46 -76.60
N SER A 444 -8.61 91.40 -75.75
CA SER A 444 -8.52 91.23 -74.28
C SER A 444 -9.75 90.38 -73.92
N HIS A 445 -9.70 89.22 -73.26
CA HIS A 445 -8.83 88.69 -72.21
C HIS A 445 -9.00 89.41 -70.86
N ILE A 446 -9.90 88.85 -70.05
CA ILE A 446 -9.98 88.72 -68.57
C ILE A 446 -10.89 87.47 -68.40
N ILE A 447 -10.56 86.36 -67.72
CA ILE A 447 -9.84 86.07 -66.45
C ILE A 447 -10.80 86.10 -65.23
N ASP A 448 -10.47 85.29 -64.22
CA ASP A 448 -11.20 84.98 -62.96
C ASP A 448 -12.43 84.03 -63.17
N GLU A 449 -12.37 82.77 -62.70
CA GLU A 449 -12.69 82.24 -61.34
C GLU A 449 -14.22 81.99 -61.18
N GLU A 450 -14.74 80.93 -60.53
CA GLU A 450 -14.14 79.97 -59.58
C GLU A 450 -14.87 78.58 -59.62
N GLU A 451 -14.66 77.75 -58.59
CA GLU A 451 -15.24 76.41 -58.28
C GLU A 451 -16.79 76.38 -58.15
N GLU A 452 -17.53 75.26 -58.02
CA GLU A 452 -17.28 73.80 -57.91
C GLU A 452 -18.44 73.08 -58.70
N GLY A 453 -18.54 71.77 -58.93
CA GLY A 453 -18.15 70.58 -58.18
C GLY A 453 -19.38 69.71 -57.90
N SER A 454 -19.58 68.60 -58.62
CA SER A 454 -20.81 67.79 -58.49
C SER A 454 -20.59 66.28 -58.62
N SER A 455 -21.20 65.57 -57.66
CA SER A 455 -21.60 64.15 -57.68
C SER A 455 -20.53 63.05 -57.56
N GLU A 456 -20.63 62.35 -56.43
CA GLU A 456 -20.71 60.89 -56.31
C GLU A 456 -19.47 60.00 -56.55
N ALA A 457 -18.81 59.69 -55.42
CA ALA A 457 -18.99 58.43 -54.68
C ALA A 457 -17.94 57.30 -54.74
N SER A 458 -17.92 56.58 -53.62
CA SER A 458 -17.46 55.20 -53.40
C SER A 458 -15.95 54.88 -53.29
N GLN A 459 -15.52 54.88 -52.02
CA GLN A 459 -14.84 53.75 -51.35
C GLN A 459 -13.53 53.21 -51.95
N VAL A 460 -12.42 53.61 -51.32
CA VAL A 460 -11.47 52.65 -50.72
C VAL A 460 -10.91 53.25 -49.43
N ALA A 461 -10.67 52.41 -48.43
CA ALA A 461 -9.96 52.77 -47.20
C ALA A 461 -8.75 51.85 -47.06
N GLU A 462 -7.56 52.45 -46.87
CA GLU A 462 -6.28 51.75 -46.84
C GLU A 462 -5.72 51.58 -45.40
N VAL A 463 -4.67 50.76 -45.31
CA VAL A 463 -3.67 50.48 -44.23
C VAL A 463 -3.51 51.52 -43.09
N ASP A 464 -2.99 51.20 -41.89
CA ASP A 464 -2.18 50.07 -41.39
C ASP A 464 -2.38 49.92 -39.85
N SER A 465 -2.22 48.77 -39.17
CA SER A 465 -0.92 48.30 -38.63
C SER A 465 -1.06 46.95 -37.86
N LEU A 466 0.02 46.16 -37.81
CA LEU A 466 0.19 44.92 -37.00
C LEU A 466 0.86 45.19 -35.62
N PRO A 467 1.11 44.20 -34.71
CA PRO A 467 0.79 42.76 -34.70
C PRO A 467 0.12 42.20 -33.41
N THR A 468 -0.12 40.88 -33.46
CA THR A 468 -0.55 39.91 -32.42
C THR A 468 0.40 39.79 -31.20
N PRO A 469 -0.03 39.19 -30.04
CA PRO A 469 -0.06 37.72 -29.93
C PRO A 469 -1.36 37.13 -29.33
N GLN A 470 -1.60 35.85 -29.66
CA GLN A 470 -2.66 35.01 -29.08
C GLN A 470 -2.16 34.33 -27.78
N PRO A 471 -3.04 33.83 -26.89
CA PRO A 471 -3.50 32.44 -27.07
C PRO A 471 -4.96 32.15 -26.63
N GLY A 472 -5.49 31.01 -27.09
CA GLY A 472 -6.57 30.26 -26.42
C GLY A 472 -6.01 28.95 -25.82
N PRO A 473 -6.83 27.93 -25.47
CA PRO A 473 -8.29 27.84 -25.59
C PRO A 473 -8.97 27.62 -24.22
N ALA A 474 -10.19 27.06 -24.19
CA ALA A 474 -10.99 26.88 -22.97
C ALA A 474 -11.50 25.45 -22.76
N ALA A 475 -11.53 25.02 -21.47
CA ALA A 475 -12.57 24.19 -20.84
C ALA A 475 -12.74 22.72 -21.32
N PRO A 476 -13.67 21.91 -20.74
CA PRO A 476 -13.68 21.51 -19.32
C PRO A 476 -13.98 20.00 -19.08
N VAL A 477 -13.64 19.45 -17.90
CA VAL A 477 -14.20 18.14 -17.43
C VAL A 477 -14.47 18.10 -15.92
N ASN A 478 -15.76 17.87 -15.61
CA ASN A 478 -16.46 17.29 -14.45
C ASN A 478 -15.81 16.93 -13.09
N SER A 479 -16.64 17.19 -12.05
CA SER A 479 -17.05 16.29 -10.95
C SER A 479 -16.22 16.09 -9.66
N GLU A 480 -16.91 16.49 -8.57
CA GLU A 480 -17.19 15.72 -7.34
C GLU A 480 -16.15 15.56 -6.20
N SER A 481 -16.69 15.85 -5.00
CA SER A 481 -16.15 15.60 -3.65
C SER A 481 -16.64 14.20 -3.15
N PRO A 482 -16.19 13.61 -2.01
CA PRO A 482 -16.02 14.32 -0.73
C PRO A 482 -14.91 13.87 0.26
N ALA A 483 -14.63 14.79 1.20
CA ALA A 483 -14.27 14.64 2.63
C ALA A 483 -13.62 13.33 3.18
N GLY A 484 -12.45 13.50 3.82
CA GLY A 484 -11.84 12.58 4.79
C GLY A 484 -10.58 13.22 5.43
N PRO A 485 -10.35 13.17 6.76
CA PRO A 485 -9.42 14.10 7.41
C PRO A 485 -7.98 13.58 7.57
N THR A 486 -7.03 14.51 7.57
CA THR A 486 -5.64 14.29 8.02
C THR A 486 -5.36 14.99 9.35
N SER A 487 -5.00 14.23 10.37
CA SER A 487 -4.17 14.70 11.50
C SER A 487 -3.36 13.53 12.03
N ASP A 488 -2.04 13.61 11.94
CA ASP A 488 -1.23 13.95 13.11
C ASP A 488 0.20 14.29 12.69
N LYS A 489 0.88 15.11 13.50
CA LYS A 489 2.26 15.56 13.28
C LYS A 489 3.20 14.84 14.28
N PRO A 490 4.42 14.45 13.89
CA PRO A 490 5.33 13.77 14.80
C PRO A 490 6.02 14.78 15.74
N SER A 491 6.48 14.26 16.88
CA SER A 491 7.57 14.86 17.65
C SER A 491 8.43 13.75 18.24
N ALA A 492 9.74 13.83 18.03
CA ALA A 492 10.72 12.92 18.60
C ALA A 492 11.56 13.64 19.67
N THR A 493 12.12 12.89 20.62
CA THR A 493 13.32 13.24 21.40
C THR A 493 13.95 11.95 21.95
N GLN A 494 15.22 11.72 21.58
CA GLN A 494 16.41 11.20 22.32
C GLN A 494 16.21 10.31 23.59
N GLU A 495 17.17 9.47 24.02
CA GLU A 495 18.64 9.51 23.96
C GLU A 495 19.19 8.06 24.13
N ASN A 496 19.92 7.46 23.18
CA ASN A 496 21.38 7.50 22.96
C ASN A 496 22.30 7.17 24.16
N THR A 497 22.95 6.01 24.15
CA THR A 497 24.38 5.87 24.56
C THR A 497 25.02 4.53 24.13
N GLN A 498 26.23 4.61 23.56
CA GLN A 498 27.42 3.72 23.73
C GLN A 498 27.33 2.19 23.48
N GLU A 499 28.33 1.45 22.97
CA GLU A 499 29.54 1.63 22.11
C GLU A 499 30.08 0.22 21.75
N GLN A 500 31.10 0.07 20.88
CA GLN A 500 32.00 -1.12 20.70
C GLN A 500 31.35 -2.52 20.48
N THR A 501 31.71 -3.37 19.51
CA THR A 501 32.92 -3.53 18.66
C THR A 501 32.59 -4.33 17.40
N ASP A 502 33.16 -3.96 16.25
CA ASP A 502 33.48 -4.91 15.19
C ASP A 502 34.82 -5.61 15.48
N ARG A 503 34.83 -6.95 15.53
CA ARG A 503 35.96 -7.77 15.06
C ARG A 503 35.67 -9.28 15.04
N ASP A 504 36.24 -9.91 14.01
CA ASP A 504 36.77 -11.28 13.96
C ASP A 504 35.87 -12.43 14.45
N MET A 505 35.25 -13.12 13.49
CA MET A 505 35.40 -14.58 13.45
C MET A 505 35.58 -15.07 12.01
N GLU A 506 36.80 -15.52 11.73
CA GLU A 506 37.21 -16.15 10.47
C GLU A 506 36.77 -17.62 10.43
N ALA A 507 36.73 -18.24 9.26
CA ALA A 507 36.25 -19.62 9.10
C ALA A 507 37.27 -20.66 9.61
N VAL A 508 36.77 -21.74 10.21
CA VAL A 508 37.52 -22.97 10.54
C VAL A 508 36.62 -24.19 10.28
N ASP A 509 37.22 -25.30 9.86
CA ASP A 509 36.61 -26.64 9.67
C ASP A 509 36.05 -27.27 10.96
#